data_AF-A0A355ESG3-F1
#
_entry.id   AF-A0A355ESG3-F1
#
_cell.length_a   1.000
_cell.length_b   1.000
_cell.length_c   1.000
_cell.angle_alpha   90.00
_cell.angle_beta   90.00
_cell.angle_gamma   90.00
#
_symmetry.space_group_name_H-M   'P 1'
#
loop_
_entity.id
_entity.type
_entity.pdbx_description
1 polymer ?
#
loop_
_entity_poly.entity_id
_entity_poly.type
_entity_poly.pdbx_seq_one_letter_code
_entity_poly.pdbx_strand_id
1 'polypeptide(L)'
;DFFDLGGNSLVATQLISRVRESFEVEVALRAVFEAPTVQQLGVVIIQKQAESVDPDELARALAELGQLSKEQLAGLLVQPESDFEGEIRHG
;
A
#
# COMPACT_ATOMS: atom_id res chain seq x y z
N ASP A 1 -12.62 15.01 1.30
CA ASP A 1 -11.32 14.29 1.25
C ASP A 1 -10.69 14.31 2.65
N PHE A 2 -9.42 13.95 2.84
CA PHE A 2 -8.75 13.87 4.14
C PHE A 2 -8.91 15.14 5.00
N PHE A 3 -8.81 16.33 4.39
CA PHE A 3 -8.90 17.60 5.12
C PHE A 3 -10.35 18.02 5.39
N ASP A 4 -11.27 17.75 4.47
CA ASP A 4 -12.70 17.97 4.70
C ASP A 4 -13.24 17.14 5.88
N LEU A 5 -12.61 15.99 6.16
CA LEU A 5 -12.94 15.11 7.29
C LEU A 5 -12.25 15.51 8.60
N GLY A 6 -11.59 16.68 8.66
CA GLY A 6 -10.91 17.18 9.86
C GLY A 6 -9.45 16.74 10.00
N GLY A 7 -8.86 16.17 8.95
CA GLY A 7 -7.44 15.84 8.90
C GLY A 7 -6.55 17.08 9.10
N ASN A 8 -5.43 16.89 9.80
CA ASN A 8 -4.46 17.94 10.09
C ASN A 8 -3.03 17.39 10.02
N SER A 9 -2.03 18.26 10.16
CA SER A 9 -0.62 17.89 10.01
C SER A 9 -0.16 16.79 10.99
N LEU A 10 -0.72 16.74 12.21
CA LEU A 10 -0.39 15.71 13.18
C LEU A 10 -0.93 14.34 12.71
N VAL A 11 -2.20 14.29 12.32
CA VAL A 11 -2.82 13.08 11.77
C VAL A 11 -2.15 12.65 10.47
N ALA A 12 -1.75 13.59 9.61
CA ALA A 12 -1.03 13.31 8.38
C ALA A 12 0.36 12.74 8.65
N THR A 13 1.06 13.25 9.67
CA THR A 13 2.36 12.70 10.10
C THR A 13 2.21 11.27 10.60
N GLN A 14 1.20 11.00 11.44
CA GLN A 14 0.90 9.65 11.92
C GLN A 14 0.53 8.69 10.78
N LEU A 15 -0.28 9.17 9.82
CA LEU A 15 -0.62 8.41 8.62
C LEU A 15 0.64 8.00 7.85
N ILE A 16 1.58 8.92 7.64
CA ILE A 16 2.83 8.64 6.92
C ILE A 16 3.69 7.62 7.68
N SER A 17 3.79 7.74 9.01
CA SER A 17 4.50 6.74 9.81
C SER A 17 3.90 5.35 9.64
N ARG A 18 2.57 5.22 9.65
CA ARG A 18 1.88 3.94 9.42
C ARG A 18 2.08 3.42 8.01
N VAL A 19 2.03 4.30 6.99
CA VAL A 19 2.27 3.92 5.60
C VAL A 19 3.68 3.34 5.44
N ARG A 20 4.68 3.98 6.05
CA ARG A 20 6.06 3.49 6.06
C ARG A 20 6.19 2.12 6.71
N GLU A 21 5.54 1.92 7.85
CA GLU A 21 5.57 0.64 8.59
C GLU A 21 4.84 -0.49 7.85
N SER A 22 3.71 -0.21 7.21
CA SER A 22 2.89 -1.23 6.56
C SER A 22 3.29 -1.55 5.12
N PHE A 23 3.81 -0.57 4.37
CA PHE A 23 4.08 -0.70 2.95
C PHE A 23 5.56 -0.55 2.59
N GLU A 24 6.41 -0.31 3.59
CA GLU A 24 7.87 -0.17 3.47
C GLU A 24 8.30 0.93 2.47
N VAL A 25 7.45 1.95 2.29
CA VAL A 25 7.73 3.11 1.42
C VAL A 25 7.73 4.42 2.19
N GLU A 26 8.64 5.31 1.78
CA GLU A 26 8.68 6.68 2.28
C GLU A 26 7.78 7.58 1.43
N VAL A 27 6.77 8.17 2.06
CA VAL A 27 5.86 9.14 1.44
C VAL A 27 6.08 10.51 2.07
N ALA A 28 6.37 11.52 1.24
CA ALA A 28 6.54 12.88 1.73
C ALA A 28 5.22 13.45 2.26
N LEU A 29 5.27 14.25 3.32
CA LEU A 29 4.08 14.91 3.89
C LEU A 29 3.28 15.73 2.87
N ARG A 30 3.99 16.35 1.93
CA ARG A 30 3.39 17.07 0.81
C ARG A 30 2.43 16.22 -0.03
N ALA A 31 2.68 14.92 -0.16
CA ALA A 31 1.82 14.03 -0.93
C ALA A 31 0.41 13.91 -0.33
N VAL A 32 0.25 14.03 1.00
CA VAL A 32 -1.09 14.04 1.62
C VAL A 32 -1.91 15.27 1.20
N PHE A 33 -1.25 16.39 0.93
CA PHE A 33 -1.89 17.60 0.42
C PHE A 33 -2.22 17.52 -1.07
N GLU A 34 -1.35 16.90 -1.86
CA GLU A 34 -1.53 16.77 -3.32
C GLU A 34 -2.48 15.62 -3.70
N ALA A 35 -2.56 14.60 -2.86
CA ALA A 35 -3.38 13.41 -3.00
C ALA A 35 -4.22 13.18 -1.73
N PRO A 36 -5.22 14.03 -1.42
CA PRO A 36 -5.92 13.99 -0.13
C PRO A 36 -6.95 12.85 0.01
N THR A 37 -7.00 11.89 -0.91
CA THR A 37 -7.94 10.77 -0.86
C THR A 37 -7.21 9.44 -0.75
N VAL A 38 -7.88 8.42 -0.17
CA VAL A 38 -7.34 7.06 -0.08
C VAL A 38 -6.96 6.52 -1.45
N GLN A 39 -7.80 6.74 -2.47
CA GLN A 39 -7.51 6.30 -3.84
C GLN A 39 -6.22 6.93 -4.38
N GLN A 40 -6.05 8.25 -4.21
CA GLN A 40 -4.87 8.94 -4.73
C GLN A 40 -3.60 8.58 -3.94
N LEU A 41 -3.68 8.45 -2.60
CA LEU A 41 -2.55 7.97 -1.79
C LEU A 41 -2.16 6.54 -2.15
N GLY A 42 -3.13 5.66 -2.43
CA GLY A 42 -2.86 4.31 -2.90
C GLY A 42 -2.04 4.29 -4.19
N VAL A 43 -2.36 5.17 -5.14
CA VAL A 43 -1.55 5.33 -6.37
C VAL A 43 -0.12 5.77 -6.05
N VAL A 44 0.06 6.75 -5.15
CA VAL A 44 1.38 7.24 -4.74
C VAL A 44 2.21 6.12 -4.09
N ILE A 45 1.60 5.31 -3.22
CA ILE A 45 2.26 4.18 -2.55
C ILE A 45 2.72 3.14 -3.59
N ILE A 46 1.83 2.75 -4.52
CA ILE A 46 2.16 1.78 -5.58
C ILE A 46 3.31 2.29 -6.45
N GLN A 47 3.31 3.58 -6.80
CA GLN A 47 4.40 4.18 -7.56
C GLN A 47 5.73 4.11 -6.80
N LYS A 48 5.72 4.41 -5.50
CA LYS A 48 6.92 4.33 -4.65
C LYS A 48 7.44 2.91 -4.52
N GLN A 49 6.56 1.92 -4.40
CA GLN A 49 6.94 0.51 -4.38
C GLN A 49 7.58 0.10 -5.71
N ALA A 50 6.99 0.51 -6.83
CA ALA A 50 7.54 0.22 -8.15
C ALA A 50 8.92 0.87 -8.39
N GLU A 51 9.20 2.03 -7.79
CA GLU A 51 10.52 2.67 -7.82
C GLU A 51 11.59 1.88 -7.04
N SER A 52 11.19 1.15 -5.99
CA SER A 52 12.11 0.36 -5.14
C SER A 52 12.38 -1.06 -5.63
N VAL A 53 11.58 -1.56 -6.58
CA VAL A 53 11.72 -2.94 -7.09
C VAL A 53 12.89 -3.04 -8.06
N ASP A 54 13.80 -3.98 -7.82
CA ASP A 54 14.86 -4.34 -8.77
C ASP A 54 14.23 -4.97 -10.02
N PRO A 55 14.42 -4.39 -11.23
CA PRO A 55 13.86 -4.95 -12.46
C PRO A 55 14.30 -6.38 -12.75
N ASP A 56 15.53 -6.76 -12.37
CA ASP A 56 16.03 -8.11 -12.59
C ASP A 56 15.39 -9.12 -11.63
N GLU A 57 15.17 -8.72 -10.38
CA GLU A 57 14.44 -9.51 -9.40
C GLU A 57 12.98 -9.69 -9.82
N LEU A 58 12.33 -8.61 -10.26
CA LEU A 58 10.97 -8.65 -10.79
C LEU A 58 10.85 -9.56 -12.01
N ALA A 59 11.80 -9.46 -12.94
CA ALA A 59 11.82 -10.32 -14.12
C ALA A 59 11.95 -11.81 -13.76
N ARG A 60 12.78 -12.15 -12.76
CA ARG A 60 12.90 -13.52 -12.24
C ARG A 60 11.59 -14.00 -11.62
N ALA A 61 10.98 -13.20 -10.75
CA ALA A 61 9.69 -13.52 -10.13
C ALA A 61 8.58 -13.73 -11.18
N LEU A 62 8.51 -12.88 -12.20
CA LEU A 62 7.55 -13.04 -13.31
C LEU A 62 7.79 -14.31 -14.14
N ALA A 63 9.05 -14.66 -14.39
CA ALA A 63 9.41 -15.89 -15.09
C ALA A 63 9.00 -17.14 -14.30
N GLU A 64 9.16 -17.12 -12.97
CA GLU A 64 8.69 -18.18 -12.08
C GLU A 64 7.16 -18.29 -12.09
N LEU A 65 6.44 -17.17 -12.00
CA LEU A 65 4.97 -17.16 -12.10
C LEU A 65 4.48 -17.70 -13.46
N GLY A 66 5.17 -17.39 -14.56
CA GLY A 66 4.86 -17.91 -15.89
C GLY A 66 5.04 -19.42 -16.04
N GLN A 67 5.78 -20.07 -15.13
CA GLN A 67 5.96 -21.52 -15.09
C GLN A 67 4.90 -22.23 -14.24
N LEU A 68 4.11 -21.49 -13.44
CA LEU A 68 3.01 -22.06 -12.65
C LEU A 68 1.83 -22.41 -13.57
N SER A 69 1.20 -23.56 -13.31
CA SER A 69 -0.06 -23.93 -13.97
C SER A 69 -1.21 -23.05 -13.47
N LYS A 70 -2.29 -22.94 -14.25
CA LYS A 70 -3.48 -22.15 -13.87
C LYS A 70 -4.11 -22.65 -12.56
N GLU A 71 -4.05 -23.95 -12.32
CA GLU A 71 -4.55 -24.60 -11.11
C GLU A 71 -3.74 -24.21 -9.88
N GLN A 72 -2.43 -24.03 -10.03
CA GLN A 72 -1.53 -23.60 -8.95
C GLN A 72 -1.72 -22.10 -8.62
N LEU A 73 -1.92 -21.26 -9.64
CA LEU A 73 -2.20 -19.83 -9.47
C LEU A 73 -3.55 -19.58 -8.75
N ALA A 74 -4.59 -20.35 -9.10
CA ALA A 74 -5.89 -20.25 -8.46
C ALA A 74 -5.83 -20.57 -6.95
N GLY A 75 -4.93 -21.46 -6.52
CA GLY A 75 -4.73 -21.77 -5.11
C GLY A 75 -4.10 -20.64 -4.29
N LEU A 76 -3.31 -19.76 -4.91
CA LEU A 76 -2.66 -18.61 -4.26
C LEU A 76 -3.61 -17.43 -4.03
N LEU A 77 -4.56 -17.20 -4.94
CA LEU A 77 -5.52 -16.08 -4.87
C LEU A 77 -6.68 -16.30 -3.89
N VAL A 78 -6.80 -17.51 -3.32
CA VAL A 78 -7.89 -17.88 -2.40
C VAL A 78 -7.47 -17.71 -0.93
N GLN A 79 -6.29 -17.15 -0.63
CA GLN A 79 -5.95 -16.75 0.75
C GLN A 79 -6.89 -15.61 1.19
N PRO A 80 -7.85 -15.82 2.11
CA PRO A 80 -8.57 -14.71 2.69
C PRO A 80 -7.57 -13.92 3.53
N GLU A 81 -7.46 -12.62 3.27
CA GLU A 81 -6.75 -11.68 4.15
C GLU A 81 -7.34 -11.79 5.56
N SER A 82 -6.73 -12.62 6.41
CA SER A 82 -6.99 -12.63 7.84
C SER A 82 -6.36 -11.37 8.44
N ASP A 83 -7.17 -10.65 9.20
CA ASP A 83 -6.80 -9.58 10.13
C ASP A 83 -6.73 -8.14 9.57
N PHE A 84 -7.86 -7.65 9.05
CA PHE A 84 -8.22 -6.24 9.30
C PHE A 84 -9.01 -6.14 10.62
N GLU A 85 -8.36 -6.45 11.76
CA GLU A 85 -8.87 -6.06 13.09
C GLU A 85 -8.53 -4.59 13.37
N GLY A 86 -9.20 -3.70 12.64
CA GLY A 86 -9.24 -2.28 12.96
C GLY A 86 -10.22 -2.03 14.11
N GLU A 87 -9.77 -2.21 15.34
CA GLU A 87 -10.48 -1.81 16.55
C GLU A 87 -10.63 -0.27 16.54
N ILE A 88 -11.70 0.23 15.91
CA ILE A 88 -12.15 1.63 16.08
C ILE A 88 -12.68 1.73 17.52
N ARG A 89 -11.77 1.96 18.47
CA ARG A 89 -12.13 2.39 19.82
C ARG A 89 -12.61 3.83 19.74
N HIS A 90 -13.92 4.00 19.64
CA HIS A 90 -14.58 5.26 19.98
C HIS A 90 -14.41 5.49 21.49
N GLY A 91 -13.69 6.57 21.83
CA GLY A 91 -13.73 7.22 23.15
C GLY A 91 -14.31 8.62 23.00
#